data_AF-X1KFJ7-F1
#
_entry.id   AF-X1KFJ7-F1
#
_cell.length_a   1.000
_cell.length_b   1.000
_cell.length_c   1.000
_cell.angle_alpha   90.00
_cell.angle_beta   90.00
_cell.angle_gamma   90.00
#
_symmetry.space_group_name_H-M   'P 1'
#
loop_
_entity.id
_entity.type
_entity.pdbx_description
1 polymer ?
#
loop_
_entity_poly.entity_id
_entity_poly.type
_entity_poly.pdbx_seq_one_letter_code
_entity_poly.pdbx_strand_id
1 'polypeptide(L)'
;MNYEEFCEILNKHIFEGEKRDLLKKLADRPERFMGLFRPTKPGTKILQHLLQSHEIRFGDSMEELIDVVLGDLGYSILPKAIQNSDGERLSIDQYFTADNIHYFIEQKVRDDHDSTK
;
A
#
# COMPACT_ATOMS: atom_id res chain seq x y z
N MET A 1 -15.52 11.17 -8.45
CA MET A 1 -14.44 10.53 -9.18
C MET A 1 -14.91 10.12 -10.56
N ASN A 2 -14.28 10.64 -11.61
CA ASN A 2 -14.46 10.15 -12.98
C ASN A 2 -13.43 9.07 -13.33
N TYR A 3 -13.53 8.49 -14.52
CA TYR A 3 -12.63 7.43 -14.97
C TYR A 3 -11.18 7.91 -15.09
N GLU A 4 -11.00 9.15 -15.54
CA GLU A 4 -9.68 9.76 -15.72
C GLU A 4 -8.95 9.91 -14.38
N GLU A 5 -9.60 10.47 -13.36
CA GLU A 5 -9.09 10.61 -11.99
C GLU A 5 -8.74 9.25 -11.38
N PHE A 6 -9.61 8.24 -11.59
CA PHE A 6 -9.34 6.87 -11.16
C PHE A 6 -8.05 6.33 -11.77
N CYS A 7 -7.90 6.48 -13.09
CA CYS A 7 -6.71 6.02 -13.80
C CYS A 7 -5.44 6.79 -13.37
N GLU A 8 -5.55 8.09 -13.11
CA GLU A 8 -4.43 8.90 -12.64
C GLU A 8 -3.90 8.41 -11.28
N ILE A 9 -4.79 8.18 -10.31
CA ILE A 9 -4.42 7.67 -8.99
C ILE A 9 -3.75 6.29 -9.12
N LEU A 10 -4.36 5.39 -9.91
CA LEU A 10 -3.82 4.05 -10.11
C LEU A 10 -2.42 4.08 -10.75
N ASN A 11 -2.26 4.87 -11.81
CA ASN A 11 -1.02 4.93 -12.58
C ASN A 11 0.14 5.56 -11.78
N LYS A 12 -0.16 6.58 -10.97
CA LYS A 12 0.79 7.22 -10.04
C LYS A 12 1.41 6.18 -9.11
N HIS A 13 0.62 5.29 -8.53
CA HIS A 13 1.13 4.29 -7.59
C HIS A 13 1.84 3.12 -8.27
N ILE A 14 1.24 2.55 -9.32
CA ILE A 14 1.73 1.31 -9.94
C ILE A 14 3.00 1.53 -10.75
N PHE A 15 3.06 2.58 -11.58
CA PHE A 15 4.12 2.70 -12.59
C PHE A 15 5.27 3.63 -12.19
N GLU A 16 5.15 4.38 -11.09
CA GLU A 16 6.15 5.39 -10.74
C GLU A 16 7.27 4.83 -9.85
N GLY A 17 8.52 4.86 -10.34
CA GLY A 17 9.72 4.67 -9.51
C GLY A 17 10.16 3.23 -9.23
N GLU A 18 9.42 2.21 -9.69
CA GLU A 18 9.71 0.78 -9.45
C GLU A 18 11.17 0.40 -9.80
N LYS A 19 11.64 0.86 -10.97
CA LYS A 19 12.94 0.46 -11.55
C LYS A 19 14.07 1.12 -10.77
N ARG A 20 13.87 2.39 -10.40
CA ARG A 20 14.81 3.14 -9.57
C ARG A 20 14.98 2.47 -8.21
N ASP A 21 13.87 2.06 -7.58
CA ASP A 21 13.91 1.44 -6.27
C ASP A 21 14.50 0.02 -6.32
N LEU A 22 14.23 -0.74 -7.39
CA LEU A 22 14.89 -2.01 -7.65
C LEU A 22 16.42 -1.84 -7.77
N LEU A 23 16.88 -0.88 -8.59
CA LEU A 23 18.31 -0.65 -8.78
C LEU A 23 19.00 -0.24 -7.47
N LYS A 24 18.38 0.62 -6.67
CA LYS A 24 18.88 0.98 -5.32
C LYS A 24 19.00 -0.25 -4.42
N LYS A 25 17.92 -1.04 -4.28
CA LYS A 25 17.94 -2.24 -3.43
C LYS A 25 18.92 -3.30 -3.91
N LEU A 26 19.11 -3.43 -5.22
CA LEU A 26 20.10 -4.35 -5.80
C LEU A 26 21.53 -3.90 -5.48
N ALA A 27 21.80 -2.59 -5.54
CA ALA A 27 23.10 -2.02 -5.19
C ALA A 27 23.38 -2.12 -3.68
N ASP A 28 22.38 -1.85 -2.83
CA ASP A 28 22.53 -1.85 -1.38
C ASP A 28 22.59 -3.25 -0.76
N ARG A 29 21.86 -4.22 -1.34
CA ARG A 29 21.70 -5.59 -0.80
C ARG A 29 21.66 -6.67 -1.89
N PRO A 30 22.73 -6.83 -2.69
CA PRO A 30 22.77 -7.79 -3.79
C PRO A 30 22.53 -9.25 -3.33
N GLU A 31 22.93 -9.61 -2.12
CA GLU A 31 22.74 -10.93 -1.52
C GLU A 31 21.28 -11.36 -1.42
N ARG A 32 20.34 -10.42 -1.29
CA ARG A 32 18.90 -10.72 -1.29
C ARG A 32 18.46 -11.36 -2.60
N PHE A 33 19.10 -10.97 -3.70
CA PHE A 33 18.82 -11.42 -5.06
C PHE A 33 19.72 -12.58 -5.50
N MET A 34 20.73 -12.94 -4.70
CA MET A 34 21.52 -14.15 -4.91
C MET A 34 20.88 -15.35 -4.18
N GLY A 35 20.85 -16.50 -4.82
CA GLY A 35 20.35 -17.75 -4.22
C GLY A 35 21.39 -18.39 -3.30
N LEU A 36 21.72 -17.74 -2.17
CA LEU A 36 22.79 -18.22 -1.27
C LEU A 36 22.44 -19.53 -0.53
N PHE A 37 21.19 -19.66 -0.05
CA PHE A 37 20.75 -20.82 0.75
C PHE A 37 19.61 -21.62 0.11
N ARG A 38 19.06 -21.12 -1.00
CA ARG A 38 18.01 -21.80 -1.78
C ARG A 38 18.37 -21.71 -3.26
N PRO A 39 18.30 -22.82 -4.02
CA PRO A 39 18.59 -22.83 -5.45
C PRO A 39 17.48 -22.08 -6.21
N THR A 40 17.59 -20.75 -6.19
CA THR A 40 16.68 -19.82 -6.85
C THR A 40 17.52 -18.92 -7.72
N LYS A 41 17.12 -18.79 -8.99
CA LYS A 41 17.84 -17.97 -9.96
C LYS A 41 17.68 -16.49 -9.60
N PRO A 42 18.72 -15.65 -9.77
CA PRO A 42 18.62 -14.22 -9.50
C PRO A 42 17.47 -13.52 -10.22
N GLY A 43 17.23 -13.87 -11.49
CA GLY A 43 16.09 -13.33 -12.25
C GLY A 43 14.73 -13.60 -11.62
N THR A 44 14.54 -14.80 -11.05
CA THR A 44 13.30 -15.14 -10.33
C THR A 44 13.11 -14.28 -9.09
N LYS A 45 14.19 -14.01 -8.34
CA LYS A 45 14.14 -13.16 -7.15
C LYS A 45 13.87 -11.69 -7.48
N ILE A 46 14.45 -11.19 -8.57
CA ILE A 46 14.16 -9.84 -9.09
C ILE A 46 12.70 -9.73 -9.49
N LEU A 47 12.18 -10.70 -10.25
CA LEU A 47 10.77 -10.71 -10.66
C LEU A 47 9.84 -10.77 -9.44
N GLN A 48 10.13 -11.66 -8.48
CA GLN A 48 9.36 -11.75 -7.24
C GLN A 48 9.35 -10.42 -6.48
N HIS A 49 10.49 -9.73 -6.41
CA HIS A 49 10.59 -8.43 -5.76
C HIS A 49 9.73 -7.36 -6.45
N LEU A 50 9.74 -7.33 -7.78
CA LEU A 50 8.92 -6.40 -8.57
C LEU A 50 7.43 -6.68 -8.37
N LEU A 51 7.00 -7.94 -8.49
CA LEU A 51 5.61 -8.34 -8.32
C LEU A 51 5.09 -8.03 -6.91
N GLN A 52 5.88 -8.31 -5.87
CA GLN A 52 5.53 -7.93 -4.50
C GLN A 52 5.43 -6.42 -4.34
N SER A 53 6.33 -5.66 -4.96
CA SER A 53 6.25 -4.19 -4.91
C SER A 53 5.00 -3.66 -5.60
N HIS A 54 4.59 -4.26 -6.73
CA HIS A 54 3.36 -3.89 -7.43
C HIS A 54 2.13 -4.21 -6.60
N GLU A 55 2.12 -5.36 -5.93
CA GLU A 55 1.02 -5.76 -5.06
C GLU A 55 0.83 -4.76 -3.90
N ILE A 56 1.92 -4.35 -3.25
CA ILE A 56 1.87 -3.33 -2.18
C ILE A 56 1.34 -2.00 -2.72
N ARG A 57 1.92 -1.50 -3.81
CA ARG A 57 1.50 -0.24 -4.44
C ARG A 57 0.06 -0.27 -4.92
N PHE A 58 -0.41 -1.43 -5.37
CA PHE A 58 -1.81 -1.62 -5.73
C PHE A 58 -2.72 -1.51 -4.49
N GLY A 59 -2.33 -2.11 -3.36
CA GLY A 59 -3.00 -1.91 -2.07
C GLY A 59 -3.10 -0.43 -1.70
N ASP A 60 -1.96 0.27 -1.70
CA ASP A 60 -1.88 1.71 -1.41
C ASP A 60 -2.80 2.54 -2.34
N SER A 61 -2.82 2.20 -3.63
CA SER A 61 -3.69 2.87 -4.61
C SER A 61 -5.17 2.65 -4.34
N MET A 62 -5.55 1.44 -3.93
CA MET A 62 -6.93 1.12 -3.60
C MET A 62 -7.37 1.85 -2.33
N GLU A 63 -6.48 2.00 -1.35
CA GLU A 63 -6.76 2.81 -0.16
C GLU A 63 -7.06 4.28 -0.52
N GLU A 64 -6.22 4.91 -1.36
CA GLU A 64 -6.43 6.30 -1.83
C GLU A 64 -7.73 6.44 -2.63
N LEU A 65 -8.02 5.47 -3.50
CA LEU A 65 -9.25 5.46 -4.30
C LEU A 65 -10.51 5.38 -3.42
N ILE A 66 -10.49 4.53 -2.40
CA ILE A 66 -11.62 4.39 -1.47
C ILE A 66 -11.84 5.67 -0.66
N ASP A 67 -10.77 6.33 -0.20
CA ASP A 67 -10.88 7.62 0.50
C ASP A 67 -11.57 8.68 -0.36
N VAL A 68 -11.22 8.77 -1.65
CA VAL A 68 -11.86 9.71 -2.58
C VAL A 68 -13.33 9.36 -2.80
N VAL A 69 -13.66 8.08 -3.00
CA VAL A 69 -15.06 7.64 -3.17
C VAL A 69 -15.89 7.93 -1.92
N LEU A 70 -15.34 7.69 -0.73
CA LEU A 70 -16.00 8.03 0.53
C LEU A 70 -16.22 9.54 0.67
N GLY A 71 -15.23 10.35 0.29
CA GLY A 71 -15.37 11.81 0.23
C GLY A 71 -16.48 12.26 -0.72
N ASP A 72 -16.53 11.69 -1.92
CA ASP A 72 -17.58 11.98 -2.91
C ASP A 72 -18.99 11.59 -2.45
N LEU A 73 -19.09 10.57 -1.59
CA LEU A 73 -20.35 10.16 -0.95
C LEU A 73 -20.76 11.07 0.22
N GLY A 74 -19.94 12.07 0.58
CA GLY A 74 -20.23 13.06 1.62
C GLY A 74 -19.66 12.72 3.00
N TYR A 75 -18.83 11.69 3.12
CA TYR A 75 -18.14 11.39 4.37
C TYR A 75 -16.95 12.33 4.61
N SER A 76 -16.67 12.63 5.88
CA SER A 76 -15.47 13.37 6.25
C SER A 76 -14.32 12.41 6.53
N ILE A 77 -13.29 12.41 5.68
CA ILE A 77 -12.09 11.60 5.86
C ILE A 77 -11.24 12.18 6.99
N LEU A 78 -10.76 11.32 7.88
CA LEU A 78 -10.01 11.63 9.09
C LEU A 78 -8.57 11.06 9.02
N PRO A 79 -7.65 11.50 9.89
CA PRO A 79 -6.26 11.04 9.84
C PRO A 79 -6.09 9.53 10.11
N LYS A 80 -5.45 8.82 9.20
CA LYS A 80 -5.15 7.37 9.29
C LYS A 80 -4.30 6.97 10.50
N ALA A 81 -3.55 7.91 11.07
CA ALA A 81 -2.75 7.68 12.27
C ALA A 81 -3.42 8.33 13.48
N ILE A 82 -3.84 7.52 14.44
CA ILE A 82 -4.41 7.98 15.71
C ILE A 82 -3.52 7.53 16.88
N GLN A 83 -3.58 8.28 17.97
CA GLN A 83 -2.84 7.99 19.19
C GLN A 83 -3.80 7.88 20.37
N ASN A 84 -3.65 6.83 21.18
CA ASN A 84 -4.44 6.68 22.40
C ASN A 84 -3.82 7.48 23.57
N SER A 85 -4.53 7.50 24.71
CA SER A 85 -4.09 8.19 25.93
C SER A 85 -2.76 7.68 26.48
N ASP A 86 -2.40 6.43 26.20
CA ASP A 86 -1.17 5.78 26.65
C ASP A 86 0.01 6.03 25.69
N GLY A 87 -0.23 6.78 24.61
CA GLY A 87 0.77 7.13 23.61
C GLY A 87 0.96 6.08 22.52
N GLU A 88 0.20 4.99 22.52
CA GLU A 88 0.24 3.96 21.49
C GLU A 88 -0.38 4.49 20.19
N ARG A 89 0.28 4.17 19.08
CA ARG A 89 -0.15 4.60 17.74
C ARG A 89 -0.88 3.47 17.05
N LEU A 90 -2.06 3.77 16.53
CA LEU A 90 -2.81 2.89 15.64
C LEU A 90 -2.79 3.46 14.23
N SER A 91 -2.49 2.61 13.25
CA SER A 91 -2.56 2.94 11.83
C SER A 91 -3.78 2.25 11.23
N ILE A 92 -4.66 3.02 10.61
CA ILE A 92 -5.95 2.58 10.08
C ILE A 92 -5.98 2.89 8.59
N ASP A 93 -6.45 1.97 7.76
CA ASP A 93 -6.44 2.14 6.30
C ASP A 93 -7.44 3.20 5.85
N GLN A 94 -8.65 3.16 6.40
CA GLN A 94 -9.62 4.24 6.26
C GLN A 94 -10.23 4.61 7.61
N TYR A 95 -10.19 5.91 7.90
CA TYR A 95 -10.88 6.49 9.04
C TYR A 95 -11.72 7.66 8.55
N PHE A 96 -13.04 7.59 8.75
CA PHE A 96 -13.96 8.63 8.32
C PHE A 96 -15.18 8.72 9.24
N THR A 97 -15.94 9.80 9.12
CA THR A 97 -17.14 10.05 9.91
C THR A 97 -18.32 10.52 9.06
N ALA A 98 -19.51 10.14 9.51
CA ALA A 98 -20.77 10.82 9.18
C ALA A 98 -21.40 11.27 10.51
N ASP A 99 -21.52 12.58 10.69
CA ASP A 99 -21.97 13.20 11.94
C ASP A 99 -21.18 12.71 13.17
N ASN A 100 -21.83 11.97 14.07
CA ASN A 100 -21.25 11.45 15.32
C ASN A 100 -20.84 9.97 15.22
N ILE A 101 -20.92 9.36 14.04
CA ILE A 101 -20.57 7.94 13.84
C ILE A 101 -19.20 7.85 13.14
N HIS A 102 -18.25 7.25 13.86
CA HIS A 102 -16.91 7.00 13.38
C HIS A 102 -16.80 5.60 12.77
N TYR A 103 -16.21 5.51 11.59
CA TYR A 103 -15.98 4.27 10.85
C TYR A 103 -14.48 4.01 10.71
N PHE A 104 -14.08 2.78 11.00
CA PHE A 104 -12.71 2.30 10.84
C PHE A 104 -12.72 1.10 9.91
N ILE A 105 -11.86 1.10 8.90
CA ILE A 105 -11.71 0.00 7.96
C ILE A 105 -10.24 -0.43 7.94
N GLU A 106 -10.03 -1.74 8.04
CA GLU A 106 -8.79 -2.42 7.64
C GLU A 106 -9.07 -3.05 6.27
N GLN A 107 -8.24 -2.73 5.29
CA GLN A 107 -8.37 -3.17 3.92
C GLN A 107 -7.42 -4.33 3.63
N LYS A 108 -7.96 -5.39 3.03
CA LYS A 108 -7.18 -6.53 2.56
C LYS A 108 -7.47 -6.78 1.09
N VAL A 109 -6.45 -6.63 0.26
CA VAL A 109 -6.53 -7.03 -1.16
C VAL A 109 -6.31 -8.56 -1.30
N ARG A 110 -5.56 -9.17 -0.38
CA ARG A 110 -5.31 -10.62 -0.31
C ARG A 110 -5.35 -11.11 1.14
N ASP A 111 -5.85 -12.32 1.33
CA ASP A 111 -6.15 -12.94 2.63
C ASP A 111 -4.90 -13.36 3.44
N ASP A 112 -3.75 -13.52 2.78
CA ASP A 112 -2.49 -13.98 3.40
C ASP A 112 -1.55 -12.83 3.82
N HIS A 113 -2.01 -11.57 3.72
CA HIS A 113 -1.23 -10.41 4.15
C HIS A 113 -1.48 -10.18 5.64
N ASP A 114 -0.71 -10.87 6.49
CA ASP A 114 -0.55 -10.57 7.92
C ASP A 114 -0.13 -9.10 8.04
N SER A 115 -1.07 -8.18 8.31
CA SER A 115 -0.69 -6.83 8.72
C SER A 115 -0.35 -6.91 10.20
N THR A 116 0.82 -6.40 10.53
CA THR A 116 1.26 -6.21 11.92
C THR A 116 0.62 -4.96 12.53
N LYS A 117 -0.62 -4.65 12.13
CA LYS A 117 -1.38 -3.45 12.54
C LYS A 117 -2.20 -3.73 13.79
#